data_AF-A0A9E0WEA4-F1
#
_entry.id   AF-A0A9E0WEA4-F1
#
_cell.length_a   1.000
_cell.length_b   1.000
_cell.length_c   1.000
_cell.angle_alpha   90.00
_cell.angle_beta   90.00
_cell.angle_gamma   90.00
#
_symmetry.space_group_name_H-M   'P 1'
#
loop_
_entity.id
_entity.type
_entity.pdbx_description
1 polymer ?
#
loop_
_entity_poly.entity_id
_entity_poly.type
_entity_poly.pdbx_seq_one_letter_code
_entity_poly.pdbx_strand_id
1 'polypeptide(L)'
;MPAEWEPQEAIWLQWPGEWEKTYEEAFAAFSCIIIQYEKLHVLYQSPQVLHQARAALLSAGCNPDHDFITWHDIPNDSAWMRDNGPVFVEEGREIRVQNWQ
;
A
#
# COMPACT_ATOMS: atom_id res chain seq x y z
N MET A 1 19.85 -5.00 3.92
CA MET A 1 18.70 -4.41 3.20
C MET A 1 18.79 -4.92 1.78
N PRO A 2 17.86 -5.78 1.36
CA PRO A 2 17.73 -6.20 -0.03
C PRO A 2 17.63 -4.99 -0.97
N ALA A 3 18.07 -5.15 -2.21
CA ALA A 3 17.90 -4.10 -3.21
C ALA A 3 16.45 -4.09 -3.73
N GLU A 4 15.94 -2.92 -4.13
CA GLU A 4 14.55 -2.78 -4.58
C GLU A 4 14.21 -3.57 -5.85
N TRP A 5 15.22 -3.99 -6.62
CA TRP A 5 15.05 -4.82 -7.82
C TRP A 5 15.15 -6.33 -7.54
N GLU A 6 15.42 -6.74 -6.30
CA GLU A 6 15.37 -8.15 -5.92
C GLU A 6 13.90 -8.62 -5.81
N PRO A 7 13.60 -9.92 -5.92
CA PRO A 7 12.23 -10.40 -5.85
C PRO A 7 11.50 -9.93 -4.58
N GLN A 8 10.34 -9.31 -4.75
CA GLN A 8 9.53 -8.79 -3.65
C GLN A 8 8.30 -9.68 -3.42
N GLU A 9 7.85 -9.76 -2.17
CA GLU A 9 6.63 -10.50 -1.82
C GLU A 9 5.36 -9.65 -2.03
N ALA A 10 5.46 -8.34 -1.76
CA ALA A 10 4.37 -7.40 -1.89
C ALA A 10 4.85 -5.93 -1.88
N ILE A 11 3.99 -5.04 -2.37
CA ILE A 11 4.08 -3.60 -2.19
C ILE A 11 3.12 -3.16 -1.07
N TRP A 12 3.58 -2.25 -0.23
CA TRP A 12 2.80 -1.66 0.85
C TRP A 12 2.45 -0.20 0.53
N LEU A 13 1.23 0.21 0.83
CA LEU A 13 0.74 1.59 0.68
C LEU A 13 -0.08 2.01 1.90
N GLN A 14 -0.03 3.30 2.21
CA GLN A 14 -1.03 3.97 3.03
C GLN A 14 -1.96 4.71 2.06
N TRP A 15 -3.26 4.44 2.14
CA TRP A 15 -4.20 5.11 1.26
C TRP A 15 -4.34 6.59 1.64
N PRO A 16 -4.39 7.52 0.66
CA PRO A 16 -4.52 8.95 0.95
C PRO A 16 -5.74 9.26 1.80
N GLY A 17 -5.48 9.93 2.94
CA GLY A 17 -6.52 10.49 3.79
C GLY A 17 -7.12 11.76 3.21
N GLU A 18 -7.94 12.45 4.00
CA GLU A 18 -8.64 13.68 3.59
C GLU A 18 -7.68 14.77 3.09
N TRP A 19 -6.54 14.95 3.77
CA TRP A 19 -5.56 15.99 3.44
C TRP A 19 -4.73 15.70 2.18
N GLU A 20 -4.69 14.45 1.74
CA GLU A 20 -3.90 13.97 0.60
C GLU A 20 -4.81 13.49 -0.54
N LYS A 21 -6.11 13.77 -0.43
CA LYS A 21 -7.16 13.23 -1.31
C LYS A 21 -6.93 13.55 -2.78
N THR A 22 -6.27 14.66 -3.09
CA THR A 22 -5.94 15.05 -4.47
C THR A 22 -5.08 14.01 -5.21
N TYR A 23 -4.40 13.11 -4.49
CA TYR A 23 -3.57 12.06 -5.07
C TYR A 23 -4.30 10.72 -5.25
N GLU A 24 -5.55 10.60 -4.78
CA GLU A 24 -6.28 9.32 -4.77
C GLU A 24 -6.42 8.70 -6.17
N GLU A 25 -6.66 9.52 -7.19
CA GLU A 25 -6.78 9.04 -8.57
C GLU A 25 -5.49 8.37 -9.04
N ALA A 26 -4.33 8.98 -8.73
CA ALA A 26 -3.04 8.40 -9.04
C ALA A 26 -2.80 7.11 -8.25
N PHE A 27 -3.16 7.09 -6.97
CA PHE A 27 -3.07 5.89 -6.11
C PHE A 27 -3.90 4.74 -6.66
N ALA A 28 -5.12 5.00 -7.11
CA ALA A 28 -5.94 4.00 -7.77
C ALA A 28 -5.30 3.50 -9.07
N ALA A 29 -4.81 4.41 -9.92
CA ALA A 29 -4.20 4.06 -11.20
C ALA A 29 -2.98 3.15 -11.04
N PHE A 30 -2.02 3.48 -10.17
CA PHE A 30 -0.86 2.62 -9.98
C PHE A 30 -1.19 1.37 -9.16
N SER A 31 -2.17 1.39 -8.25
CA SER A 31 -2.64 0.18 -7.57
C SER A 31 -3.19 -0.84 -8.57
N CYS A 32 -3.96 -0.40 -9.58
CA CYS A 32 -4.43 -1.26 -10.65
C CYS A 32 -3.29 -1.83 -11.53
N ILE A 33 -2.13 -1.17 -11.59
CA ILE A 33 -0.93 -1.68 -12.27
C ILE A 33 -0.20 -2.69 -11.38
N ILE A 34 0.03 -2.36 -10.11
CA ILE A 34 0.77 -3.20 -9.15
C ILE A 34 0.16 -4.60 -9.07
N ILE A 35 -1.17 -4.69 -8.94
CA ILE A 35 -1.87 -5.97 -8.75
C ILE A 35 -1.78 -6.91 -9.96
N GLN A 36 -1.26 -6.45 -11.10
CA GLN A 36 -0.97 -7.30 -12.26
C GLN A 36 0.34 -8.09 -12.10
N TYR A 37 1.21 -7.69 -11.15
CA TYR A 37 2.55 -8.24 -10.99
C TYR A 37 2.81 -8.74 -9.57
N GLU A 38 2.35 -8.02 -8.54
CA GLU A 38 2.70 -8.28 -7.14
C GLU A 38 1.48 -8.10 -6.22
N LYS A 39 1.56 -8.67 -5.01
CA LYS A 39 0.56 -8.42 -3.97
C LYS A 39 0.64 -6.97 -3.51
N LEU A 40 -0.51 -6.44 -3.10
CA LEU A 40 -0.66 -5.08 -2.62
C LEU A 40 -1.31 -5.08 -1.22
N HIS A 41 -0.59 -4.55 -0.24
CA HIS A 41 -1.08 -4.32 1.11
C HIS A 41 -1.42 -2.84 1.27
N VAL A 42 -2.67 -2.53 1.62
CA VAL A 42 -3.15 -1.15 1.74
C VAL A 42 -3.65 -0.88 3.15
N LEU A 43 -3.02 0.09 3.82
CA LEU A 43 -3.47 0.61 5.11
C LEU A 43 -4.50 1.72 4.88
N TYR A 44 -5.54 1.75 5.70
CA TYR A 44 -6.55 2.81 5.69
C TYR A 44 -6.82 3.35 7.09
N GLN A 45 -7.16 4.64 7.17
CA GLN A 45 -7.34 5.35 8.44
C GLN A 45 -8.76 5.21 9.02
N SER A 46 -9.76 4.93 8.19
CA SER A 46 -11.16 4.81 8.61
C SER A 46 -12.02 4.02 7.61
N PRO A 47 -13.20 3.54 8.02
CA PRO A 47 -14.17 2.92 7.12
C PRO A 47 -14.58 3.82 5.94
N GLN A 48 -14.62 5.13 6.14
CA GLN A 48 -14.93 6.11 5.09
C GLN A 48 -13.82 6.15 4.03
N VAL A 49 -12.55 6.16 4.47
CA VAL A 49 -11.39 6.10 3.56
C VAL A 49 -11.41 4.77 2.79
N LEU A 50 -11.65 3.64 3.46
CA LEU A 50 -11.77 2.34 2.79
C LEU A 50 -12.86 2.34 1.71
N HIS A 51 -14.06 2.87 2.02
CA HIS A 51 -15.15 2.95 1.06
C HIS A 51 -14.75 3.79 -0.18
N GLN A 52 -14.11 4.94 0.04
CA GLN A 52 -13.67 5.81 -1.05
C GLN A 52 -12.54 5.18 -1.88
N ALA A 53 -11.56 4.55 -1.23
CA ALA A 53 -10.48 3.83 -1.88
C ALA A 53 -11.01 2.75 -2.83
N ARG A 54 -11.97 1.95 -2.35
CA ARG A 54 -12.61 0.90 -3.15
C ARG A 54 -13.37 1.47 -4.34
N ALA A 55 -14.07 2.60 -4.17
CA ALA A 55 -14.74 3.30 -5.27
C ALA A 55 -13.75 3.89 -6.29
N ALA A 56 -12.60 4.40 -5.84
CA ALA A 56 -11.54 4.91 -6.71
C ALA A 56 -10.92 3.79 -7.54
N LEU A 57 -10.61 2.63 -6.96
CA LEU A 57 -10.13 1.45 -7.70
C LEU A 57 -11.12 0.99 -8.76
N LEU A 58 -12.41 0.91 -8.41
CA LEU A 58 -13.47 0.59 -9.39
C LEU A 58 -13.51 1.60 -10.54
N SER A 59 -13.38 2.89 -10.22
CA SER A 59 -13.38 3.97 -11.22
C SER A 59 -12.14 3.91 -12.14
N ALA A 60 -10.99 3.49 -11.59
CA ALA A 60 -9.76 3.24 -12.34
C ALA A 60 -9.78 1.91 -13.12
N GLY A 61 -10.83 1.10 -12.97
CA GLY A 61 -11.04 -0.13 -13.75
C GLY A 61 -10.47 -1.40 -13.11
N CYS A 62 -10.11 -1.39 -11.82
CA CYS A 62 -9.72 -2.61 -11.10
C CYS A 62 -10.72 -3.00 -10.01
N ASN A 63 -10.79 -4.31 -9.76
CA ASN A 63 -11.64 -4.87 -8.72
C ASN A 63 -11.02 -4.63 -7.33
N PRO A 64 -11.67 -3.91 -6.40
CA PRO A 64 -11.17 -3.72 -5.04
C PRO A 64 -11.13 -5.00 -4.20
N ASP A 65 -11.81 -6.06 -4.66
CA ASP A 65 -11.78 -7.42 -4.08
C ASP A 65 -10.86 -8.36 -4.88
N HIS A 66 -9.89 -7.83 -5.62
CA HIS A 66 -8.88 -8.65 -6.30
C HIS A 66 -8.04 -9.42 -5.27
N ASP A 67 -7.75 -10.70 -5.55
CA ASP A 67 -7.05 -11.60 -4.61
C ASP A 67 -5.67 -11.12 -4.16
N PHE A 68 -5.06 -10.21 -4.94
CA PHE A 68 -3.76 -9.61 -4.60
C PHE A 68 -3.87 -8.36 -3.73
N ILE A 69 -5.06 -7.84 -3.46
CA ILE A 69 -5.26 -6.70 -2.58
C ILE A 69 -5.62 -7.18 -1.18
N THR A 70 -4.84 -6.78 -0.18
CA THR A 70 -5.15 -6.98 1.23
C THR A 70 -5.31 -5.62 1.92
N TRP A 71 -6.47 -5.39 2.52
CA TRP A 71 -6.79 -4.16 3.26
C TRP A 71 -6.47 -4.33 4.75
N HIS A 72 -5.84 -3.33 5.35
CA HIS A 72 -5.42 -3.33 6.76
C HIS A 72 -6.02 -2.13 7.50
N ASP A 73 -6.78 -2.41 8.56
CA ASP A 73 -7.27 -1.40 9.50
C ASP A 73 -6.13 -0.98 10.45
N ILE A 74 -5.19 -0.19 9.91
CA ILE A 74 -4.05 0.33 10.66
C ILE A 74 -4.06 1.85 10.51
N PRO A 75 -4.26 2.58 11.62
CA PRO A 75 -4.28 4.03 11.58
C PRO A 75 -2.92 4.55 11.13
N ASN A 76 -2.96 5.58 10.30
CA ASN A 76 -1.80 6.31 9.80
C ASN A 76 -2.19 7.78 9.64
N ASP A 77 -1.20 8.66 9.74
CA ASP A 77 -1.43 10.11 9.67
C ASP A 77 -1.12 10.68 8.27
N SER A 78 -0.47 9.91 7.40
CA SER A 78 -0.06 10.36 6.08
C SER A 78 0.21 9.19 5.12
N ALA A 79 0.12 9.44 3.80
CA ALA A 79 0.28 8.44 2.74
C ALA A 79 1.75 8.19 2.32
N TRP A 80 2.72 8.47 3.19
CA TRP A 80 4.16 8.44 2.90
C TRP A 80 4.81 7.14 3.35
N MET A 81 4.30 6.00 2.86
CA MET A 81 4.76 4.65 3.25
C MET A 81 6.27 4.44 3.06
N ARG A 82 6.90 5.18 2.14
CA ARG A 82 8.35 5.12 1.93
C ARG A 82 9.15 5.61 3.14
N ASP A 83 8.64 6.62 3.84
CA ASP A 83 9.38 7.32 4.89
C ASP A 83 9.02 6.81 6.29
N ASN A 84 7.75 6.48 6.52
CA ASN A 84 7.23 6.06 7.83
C ASN A 84 6.90 4.55 7.90
N GLY A 85 7.08 3.83 6.79
CA GLY A 85 6.80 2.41 6.68
C GLY A 85 7.95 1.50 7.12
N PRO A 86 7.72 0.18 7.13
CA PRO A 86 8.73 -0.79 7.52
C PRO A 86 9.91 -0.81 6.55
N VAL A 87 11.14 -0.74 7.08
CA VAL A 87 12.36 -1.03 6.32
C VAL A 87 12.72 -2.49 6.50
N PHE A 88 12.52 -3.31 5.48
CA PHE A 88 12.83 -4.73 5.52
C PHE A 88 14.33 -4.99 5.33
N VAL A 89 14.88 -5.85 6.18
CA VAL A 89 16.28 -6.30 6.11
C VAL A 89 16.36 -7.81 6.23
N GLU A 90 17.33 -8.39 5.53
CA GLU A 90 17.70 -9.79 5.68
C GLU A 90 18.78 -9.95 6.73
N GLU A 91 18.56 -10.85 7.68
CA GLU A 91 19.60 -11.35 8.58
C GLU A 91 19.69 -12.88 8.45
N GLY A 92 20.72 -13.35 7.75
CA GLY A 92 20.86 -14.77 7.43
C GLY A 92 19.77 -15.25 6.45
N ARG A 93 18.79 -16.03 6.92
CA ARG A 93 17.63 -16.48 6.13
C ARG A 93 16.31 -15.92 6.67
N GLU A 94 16.37 -14.98 7.61
CA GLU A 94 15.19 -14.36 8.23
C GLU A 94 15.00 -12.94 7.68
N ILE A 95 13.74 -12.59 7.39
CA ILE A 95 13.33 -11.22 7.15
C ILE A 95 13.05 -10.55 8.50
N ARG A 96 13.64 -9.38 8.71
CA ARG A 96 13.37 -8.51 9.87
C ARG A 96 12.88 -7.14 9.40
N VAL A 97 12.18 -6.45 10.29
CA VAL A 97 11.77 -5.05 10.10
C VAL A 97 12.62 -4.17 10.99
N GLN A 98 13.28 -3.17 10.40
CA GLN A 98 13.90 -2.08 11.14
C GLN A 98 12.92 -0.92 11.29
N ASN A 99 12.74 -0.49 12.54
CA ASN A 99 11.91 0.67 12.88
C ASN A 99 12.83 1.85 13.22
N TRP A 100 12.81 2.89 12.38
CA TRP A 100 13.61 4.10 12.51
C TRP A 100 12.80 5.22 13.19
N GLN A 101 13.49 6.17 13.81
CA GLN A 101 12.89 7.36 14.45
C GLN A 101 13.35 8.65 13.76
#